data_AF-F5Y9G2-F1
#
_entry.id   AF-F5Y9G2-F1
#
_cell.length_a   1.000
_cell.length_b   1.000
_cell.length_c   1.000
_cell.angle_alpha   90.00
_cell.angle_beta   90.00
_cell.angle_gamma   90.00
#
_symmetry.space_group_name_H-M   'P 1'
#
loop_
_entity.id
_entity.type
_entity.pdbx_description
1 polymer ?
#
loop_
_entity_poly.entity_id
_entity_poly.type
_entity_poly.pdbx_seq_one_letter_code
_entity_poly.pdbx_strand_id
1 'polypeptide(L)'
;MKSAKVLVLAAILSMLAVFELTAQAAALNVVKPAIADKDLVIPLSDISENAVFYPVDIDGTRLEVLVVKAPDGTIRTAFNTCQVCYGSGRGFYKQQGTVLVCQNCGNRFRMSQVEQKSGGCNPVPILAANKTVSDTSITIPKEYLIQAKAIFARWRRS
;
A
#
# COMPACT_ATOMS: atom_id res chain seq x y z
N MET A 1 79.28 0.68 -1.75
CA MET A 1 78.91 -0.74 -1.52
C MET A 1 77.40 -0.86 -1.79
N LYS A 2 76.96 -1.29 -2.99
CA LYS A 2 76.33 -2.62 -3.27
C LYS A 2 75.36 -3.00 -2.14
N SER A 3 74.03 -3.03 -2.29
CA SER A 3 73.12 -3.72 -3.24
C SER A 3 71.67 -3.32 -2.85
N ALA A 4 70.56 -3.46 -3.58
CA ALA A 4 70.18 -3.97 -4.90
C ALA A 4 68.81 -3.36 -5.29
N LYS A 5 68.55 -3.32 -6.59
CA LYS A 5 67.34 -2.88 -7.29
C LYS A 5 66.12 -3.76 -6.96
N VAL A 6 64.91 -3.18 -6.93
CA VAL A 6 63.74 -3.72 -7.66
C VAL A 6 62.81 -2.55 -8.03
N LEU A 7 62.75 -2.27 -9.33
CA LEU A 7 61.71 -1.50 -9.97
C LEU A 7 60.61 -2.50 -10.34
N VAL A 8 59.39 -2.37 -9.81
CA VAL A 8 58.20 -3.08 -10.32
C VAL A 8 57.12 -2.06 -10.61
N LEU A 9 56.92 -1.80 -11.90
CA LEU A 9 55.63 -1.34 -12.43
C LEU A 9 54.62 -2.47 -12.22
N ALA A 10 53.50 -2.17 -11.55
CA ALA A 10 52.27 -2.93 -11.71
C ALA A 10 51.11 -1.94 -11.78
N ALA A 11 50.63 -1.72 -13.00
CA ALA A 11 49.28 -1.22 -13.25
C ALA A 11 48.24 -2.23 -12.74
N ILE A 12 46.96 -1.83 -12.81
CA ILE A 12 45.74 -2.67 -12.86
C ILE A 12 44.90 -2.64 -11.57
N LEU A 13 43.89 -1.75 -11.63
CA LEU A 13 42.45 -2.08 -11.52
C LEU A 13 41.83 -2.28 -10.12
N SER A 14 40.76 -1.50 -9.91
CA SER A 14 39.57 -1.84 -9.14
C SER A 14 39.74 -2.19 -7.66
N MET A 15 39.68 -1.16 -6.80
CA MET A 15 39.07 -1.28 -5.47
C MET A 15 37.80 -0.41 -5.50
N LEU A 16 36.66 -0.93 -5.95
CA LEU A 16 35.67 -1.63 -5.12
C LEU A 16 35.36 -0.90 -3.82
N ALA A 17 34.57 0.15 -3.94
CA ALA A 17 33.35 0.29 -3.14
C ALA A 17 32.40 1.17 -3.95
N VAL A 18 31.69 0.53 -4.90
CA VAL A 18 30.40 1.06 -5.33
C VAL A 18 29.55 1.02 -4.07
N PHE A 19 29.52 2.14 -3.35
CA PHE A 19 28.55 2.33 -2.29
C PHE A 19 27.22 2.50 -3.01
N GLU A 20 26.65 1.38 -3.43
CA GLU A 20 25.22 1.30 -3.74
C GLU A 20 24.53 1.64 -2.43
N LEU A 21 24.30 2.92 -2.22
CA LEU A 21 23.34 3.42 -1.27
C LEU A 21 21.99 2.93 -1.81
N THR A 22 21.67 1.68 -1.51
CA THR A 22 20.33 1.16 -1.61
C THR A 22 19.54 1.98 -0.57
N ALA A 23 19.02 3.11 -1.03
CA ALA A 23 18.00 3.84 -0.31
C ALA A 23 16.84 2.87 -0.21
N GLN A 24 16.79 2.11 0.89
CA GLN A 24 15.63 1.34 1.26
C GLN A 24 14.55 2.38 1.54
N ALA A 25 13.83 2.78 0.50
CA ALA A 25 12.71 3.69 0.62
C ALA A 25 11.75 3.03 1.62
N ALA A 26 11.69 3.57 2.83
CA ALA A 26 10.65 3.21 3.76
C ALA A 26 9.34 3.45 3.02
N ALA A 27 8.53 2.41 2.86
CA ALA A 27 7.23 2.51 2.20
C ALA A 27 6.42 3.59 2.92
N LEU A 28 6.38 4.79 2.35
CA LEU A 28 5.56 5.88 2.83
C LEU A 28 4.11 5.44 2.66
N ASN A 29 3.34 5.53 3.74
CA ASN A 29 1.90 5.32 3.67
C ASN A 29 1.30 6.57 3.00
N VAL A 30 1.25 6.55 1.67
CA VAL A 30 0.81 7.71 0.88
C VAL A 30 -0.69 7.86 1.07
N VAL A 31 -1.12 8.94 1.72
CA VAL A 31 -2.55 9.26 1.89
C VAL A 31 -2.90 10.41 0.95
N LYS A 32 -3.89 10.20 0.08
CA LYS A 32 -4.38 11.23 -0.84
C LYS A 32 -5.35 12.19 -0.14
N PRO A 33 -5.59 13.39 -0.69
CA PRO A 33 -6.65 14.26 -0.21
C PRO A 33 -8.01 13.55 -0.24
N ALA A 34 -8.84 13.82 0.76
CA ALA A 34 -10.17 13.24 0.83
C ALA A 34 -11.07 13.82 -0.26
N ILE A 35 -11.93 12.96 -0.81
CA ILE A 35 -13.06 13.37 -1.65
C ILE A 35 -14.36 13.19 -0.87
N ALA A 36 -15.42 13.88 -1.26
CA ALA A 36 -16.73 13.81 -0.60
C ALA A 36 -17.86 13.47 -1.60
N ASP A 37 -18.74 12.57 -1.19
CA ASP A 37 -20.07 12.29 -1.76
C ASP A 37 -20.11 12.03 -3.26
N LYS A 38 -19.06 11.41 -3.80
CA LYS A 38 -18.89 11.09 -5.22
C LYS A 38 -18.14 9.77 -5.41
N ASP A 39 -18.07 9.31 -6.65
CA ASP A 39 -17.24 8.17 -7.04
C ASP A 39 -15.77 8.40 -6.71
N LEU A 40 -15.09 7.36 -6.25
CA LEU A 40 -13.65 7.39 -6.09
C LEU A 40 -12.99 7.01 -7.42
N VAL A 41 -12.28 7.95 -8.02
CA VAL A 41 -11.47 7.75 -9.23
C VAL A 41 -9.99 7.70 -8.84
N ILE A 42 -9.35 6.57 -9.11
CA ILE A 42 -7.94 6.29 -8.79
C ILE A 42 -7.14 6.26 -10.10
N PRO A 43 -6.25 7.22 -10.36
CA PRO A 43 -5.36 7.19 -11.52
C PRO A 43 -4.41 5.99 -11.45
N LEU A 44 -4.23 5.27 -12.55
CA LEU A 44 -3.27 4.14 -12.58
C LEU A 44 -1.83 4.61 -12.36
N SER A 45 -1.51 5.85 -12.72
CA SER A 45 -0.21 6.48 -12.48
C SER A 45 0.13 6.68 -10.99
N ASP A 46 -0.86 6.66 -10.11
CA ASP A 46 -0.64 6.73 -8.66
C ASP A 46 -0.18 5.39 -8.07
N ILE A 47 -0.34 4.28 -8.80
CA ILE A 47 -0.28 2.94 -8.22
C ILE A 47 1.12 2.34 -8.39
N SER A 48 1.71 1.94 -7.26
CA SER A 48 3.01 1.27 -7.20
C SER A 48 2.99 0.14 -6.17
N GLU A 49 4.14 -0.46 -5.88
CA GLU A 49 4.34 -1.41 -4.78
C GLU A 49 4.15 -0.76 -3.39
N ASN A 50 4.15 0.58 -3.33
CA ASN A 50 3.72 1.34 -2.16
C ASN A 50 2.21 1.58 -2.23
N ALA A 51 1.51 1.16 -1.19
CA ALA A 51 0.09 1.31 -1.02
C ALA A 51 -0.27 2.79 -0.89
N VAL A 52 -1.27 3.17 -1.66
CA VAL A 52 -1.90 4.49 -1.59
C VAL A 52 -3.25 4.35 -0.90
N PHE A 53 -3.51 5.22 0.05
CA PHE A 53 -4.74 5.29 0.83
C PHE A 53 -5.56 6.48 0.35
N TYR A 54 -6.79 6.23 -0.05
CA TYR A 54 -7.76 7.19 -0.55
C TYR A 54 -8.88 7.35 0.46
N PRO A 55 -8.85 8.41 1.28
CA PRO A 55 -9.96 8.73 2.15
C PRO A 55 -11.15 9.22 1.33
N VAL A 56 -12.35 8.80 1.73
CA VAL A 56 -13.61 9.21 1.09
C VAL A 56 -14.62 9.54 2.19
N ASP A 57 -15.24 10.69 2.13
CA ASP A 57 -16.34 11.08 3.02
C ASP A 57 -17.67 10.81 2.31
N ILE A 58 -18.52 9.93 2.87
CA ILE A 58 -19.85 9.60 2.32
C ILE A 58 -20.91 9.83 3.40
N ASP A 59 -21.78 10.81 3.18
CA ASP A 59 -22.80 11.31 4.11
C ASP A 59 -22.26 11.44 5.56
N GLY A 60 -21.12 12.13 5.71
CA GLY A 60 -20.47 12.35 7.00
C GLY A 60 -19.77 11.13 7.62
N THR A 61 -19.71 9.98 6.92
CA THR A 61 -18.90 8.83 7.33
C THR A 61 -17.59 8.80 6.54
N ARG A 62 -16.47 8.91 7.24
CA ARG A 62 -15.13 8.77 6.64
C ARG A 62 -14.81 7.29 6.41
N LEU A 63 -14.59 6.92 5.16
CA LEU A 63 -14.02 5.65 4.71
C LEU A 63 -12.57 5.84 4.26
N GLU A 64 -11.87 4.74 4.02
CA GLU A 64 -10.55 4.75 3.39
C GLU A 64 -10.39 3.51 2.51
N VAL A 65 -10.09 3.72 1.23
CA VAL A 65 -9.74 2.66 0.27
C VAL A 65 -8.23 2.57 0.18
N LEU A 66 -7.67 1.37 0.19
CA LEU A 66 -6.26 1.13 -0.10
C LEU A 66 -6.10 0.50 -1.48
N VAL A 67 -5.05 0.91 -2.18
CA VAL A 67 -4.69 0.41 -3.51
C VAL A 67 -3.20 0.15 -3.56
N VAL A 68 -2.79 -1.01 -4.10
CA VAL A 68 -1.38 -1.38 -4.23
C VAL A 68 -1.17 -2.30 -5.43
N LYS A 69 -0.01 -2.19 -6.09
CA LYS A 69 0.44 -3.16 -7.08
C LYS A 69 1.10 -4.34 -6.36
N ALA A 70 0.53 -5.53 -6.49
CA ALA A 70 1.09 -6.74 -5.94
C ALA A 70 2.35 -7.19 -6.73
N PRO A 71 3.19 -8.09 -6.15
CA PRO A 71 4.40 -8.57 -6.82
C PRO A 71 4.17 -9.30 -8.16
N ASP A 72 2.94 -9.79 -8.40
CA ASP A 72 2.53 -10.40 -9.67
C ASP A 72 2.13 -9.36 -10.75
N GLY A 73 2.30 -8.07 -10.45
CA GLY A 73 1.95 -6.95 -11.31
C GLY A 73 0.47 -6.57 -11.30
N THR A 74 -0.39 -7.34 -10.63
CA THR A 74 -1.83 -7.04 -10.55
C THR A 74 -2.11 -5.95 -9.52
N ILE A 75 -3.11 -5.11 -9.81
CA ILE A 75 -3.55 -4.07 -8.87
C ILE A 75 -4.56 -4.66 -7.89
N ARG A 76 -4.34 -4.40 -6.61
CA ARG A 76 -5.18 -4.84 -5.50
C ARG A 76 -5.94 -3.66 -4.90
N THR A 77 -7.24 -3.82 -4.68
CA THR A 77 -8.08 -2.82 -4.02
C THR A 77 -8.85 -3.40 -2.84
N ALA A 78 -8.86 -2.70 -1.72
CA ALA A 78 -9.61 -3.07 -0.52
C ALA A 78 -10.05 -1.83 0.25
N PHE A 79 -11.08 -1.95 1.09
CA PHE A 79 -11.32 -1.02 2.16
C PHE A 79 -10.26 -1.22 3.26
N ASN A 80 -9.75 -0.13 3.84
CA ASN A 80 -8.71 -0.16 4.86
C ASN A 80 -9.22 -0.55 6.25
N THR A 81 -10.00 -1.63 6.34
CA THR A 81 -10.56 -2.16 7.58
C THR A 81 -10.80 -3.67 7.47
N CYS A 82 -11.17 -4.35 8.56
CA CYS A 82 -11.55 -5.78 8.54
C CYS A 82 -12.75 -6.08 9.43
N GLN A 83 -13.40 -7.21 9.16
CA GLN A 83 -14.61 -7.67 9.86
C GLN A 83 -14.42 -7.85 11.37
N VAL A 84 -13.20 -8.16 11.81
CA VAL A 84 -12.91 -8.44 13.22
C VAL A 84 -12.64 -7.14 14.00
N CYS A 85 -11.85 -6.22 13.45
CA CYS A 85 -11.34 -5.09 14.21
C CYS A 85 -12.05 -3.76 13.93
N TYR A 86 -12.94 -3.66 12.93
CA TYR A 86 -13.53 -2.36 12.55
C TYR A 86 -14.24 -1.66 13.72
N GLY A 87 -14.93 -2.41 14.57
CA GLY A 87 -15.66 -1.88 15.73
C GLY A 87 -14.78 -1.28 16.83
N SER A 88 -13.45 -1.51 16.79
CA SER A 88 -12.49 -0.88 17.69
C SER A 88 -12.14 0.57 17.31
N GLY A 89 -12.41 0.96 16.06
CA GLY A 89 -11.90 2.20 15.47
C GLY A 89 -10.40 2.20 15.12
N ARG A 90 -9.64 1.21 15.58
CA ARG A 90 -8.19 1.04 15.32
C ARG A 90 -7.90 -0.03 14.27
N GLY A 91 -8.92 -0.72 13.77
CA GLY A 91 -8.82 -1.82 12.82
C GLY A 91 -8.51 -1.36 11.40
N PHE A 92 -7.38 -0.71 11.18
CA PHE A 92 -6.94 -0.25 9.87
C PHE A 92 -5.49 -0.65 9.61
N TYR A 93 -5.06 -0.65 8.35
CA TYR A 93 -3.74 -1.11 7.94
C TYR A 93 -2.82 0.05 7.62
N LYS A 94 -1.53 -0.18 7.89
CA LYS A 94 -0.41 0.59 7.34
C LYS A 94 0.56 -0.36 6.67
N GLN A 95 1.16 0.05 5.57
CA GLN A 95 2.26 -0.68 4.97
C GLN A 95 3.51 -0.56 5.83
N GLN A 96 4.22 -1.68 5.98
CA GLN A 96 5.55 -1.80 6.55
C GLN A 96 6.36 -2.75 5.66
N GLY A 97 7.28 -2.20 4.85
CA GLY A 97 8.00 -2.98 3.85
C GLY A 97 7.03 -3.60 2.84
N THR A 98 7.04 -4.93 2.71
CA THR A 98 6.23 -5.69 1.73
C THR A 98 4.90 -6.21 2.27
N VAL A 99 4.48 -5.76 3.46
CA VAL A 99 3.24 -6.20 4.11
C VAL A 99 2.39 -5.06 4.61
N LEU A 100 1.09 -5.29 4.73
CA LEU A 100 0.15 -4.48 5.50
C LEU A 100 0.09 -4.99 6.93
N VAL A 101 0.06 -4.07 7.90
CA VAL A 101 0.01 -4.36 9.34
C VAL A 101 -1.20 -3.69 9.98
N CYS A 102 -2.06 -4.45 10.65
CA CYS A 102 -3.22 -3.94 11.37
C CYS A 102 -2.78 -3.11 12.60
N GLN A 103 -3.33 -1.91 12.75
CA GLN A 103 -3.01 -1.00 13.85
C GLN A 103 -3.79 -1.30 15.15
N ASN A 104 -4.70 -2.27 15.11
CA ASN A 104 -5.37 -2.79 16.31
C ASN A 104 -4.69 -4.05 16.86
N CYS A 105 -4.59 -5.11 16.04
CA CYS A 105 -4.17 -6.43 16.50
C CYS A 105 -2.80 -6.89 15.99
N GLY A 106 -2.10 -6.09 15.17
CA GLY A 106 -0.75 -6.41 14.69
C GLY A 106 -0.68 -7.47 13.58
N ASN A 107 -1.80 -8.06 13.15
CA ASN A 107 -1.83 -9.02 12.04
C ASN A 107 -1.21 -8.44 10.77
N ARG A 108 -0.49 -9.32 10.03
CA ARG A 108 0.33 -8.95 8.87
C ARG A 108 -0.15 -9.68 7.62
N PHE A 109 -0.24 -8.97 6.50
CA PHE A 109 -0.71 -9.49 5.22
C PHE A 109 0.27 -9.14 4.12
N ARG A 110 0.71 -10.13 3.34
CA ARG A 110 1.49 -9.88 2.11
C ARG A 110 0.60 -9.16 1.10
N MET A 111 1.20 -8.30 0.26
CA MET A 111 0.43 -7.60 -0.78
C MET A 111 -0.28 -8.56 -1.74
N SER A 112 0.27 -9.76 -1.98
CA SER A 112 -0.37 -10.81 -2.79
C SER A 112 -1.64 -11.41 -2.18
N GLN A 113 -1.94 -11.15 -0.90
CA GLN A 113 -3.15 -11.63 -0.23
C GLN A 113 -4.29 -10.60 -0.29
N VAL A 114 -3.97 -9.33 -0.53
CA VAL A 114 -4.96 -8.24 -0.64
C VAL A 114 -5.87 -8.53 -1.82
N GLU A 115 -7.17 -8.34 -1.64
CA GLU A 115 -8.23 -8.67 -2.60
C GLU A 115 -8.42 -10.17 -2.90
N GLN A 116 -7.43 -11.02 -2.62
CA GLN A 116 -7.47 -12.46 -2.88
C GLN A 116 -8.12 -13.26 -1.75
N LYS A 117 -7.97 -12.80 -0.52
CA LYS A 117 -8.60 -13.40 0.66
C LYS A 117 -9.64 -12.46 1.23
N SER A 118 -10.77 -13.02 1.64
CA SER A 118 -11.85 -12.30 2.30
C SER A 118 -12.09 -12.87 3.70
N GLY A 119 -12.82 -12.11 4.51
CA GLY A 119 -13.24 -12.55 5.83
C GLY A 119 -12.20 -12.39 6.94
N GLY A 120 -12.68 -12.37 8.18
CA GLY A 120 -11.83 -12.32 9.37
C GLY A 120 -10.98 -11.05 9.46
N CYS A 121 -9.67 -11.22 9.66
CA CYS A 121 -8.73 -10.11 9.78
C CYS A 121 -8.18 -9.60 8.44
N ASN A 122 -8.59 -10.12 7.28
CA ASN A 122 -8.10 -9.58 6.00
C ASN A 122 -8.71 -8.18 5.73
N PRO A 123 -7.99 -7.27 5.04
CA PRO A 123 -8.62 -6.07 4.47
C PRO A 123 -9.86 -6.43 3.66
N VAL A 124 -10.98 -5.71 3.83
CA VAL A 124 -12.23 -6.04 3.13
C VAL A 124 -12.06 -5.78 1.63
N PRO A 125 -12.15 -6.81 0.76
CA PRO A 125 -11.77 -6.67 -0.65
C PRO A 125 -12.81 -5.86 -1.45
N ILE A 126 -12.33 -5.08 -2.43
CA ILE A 126 -13.16 -4.44 -3.44
C ILE A 126 -12.95 -5.19 -4.75
N LEU A 127 -13.84 -6.15 -5.02
CA LEU A 127 -13.75 -7.06 -6.15
C LEU A 127 -14.10 -6.40 -7.49
N ALA A 128 -13.77 -7.08 -8.59
CA ALA A 128 -14.04 -6.62 -9.95
C ALA A 128 -15.51 -6.21 -10.21
N ALA A 129 -16.49 -6.89 -9.59
CA ALA A 129 -17.90 -6.54 -9.74
C ALA A 129 -18.29 -5.19 -9.10
N ASN A 130 -17.42 -4.62 -8.27
CA ASN A 130 -17.69 -3.41 -7.48
C ASN A 130 -16.86 -2.21 -7.97
N LYS A 131 -16.16 -2.34 -9.11
CA LYS A 131 -15.29 -1.30 -9.67
C LYS A 131 -15.23 -1.41 -11.19
N THR A 132 -14.97 -0.29 -11.85
CA THR A 132 -14.67 -0.26 -13.29
C THR A 132 -13.19 0.05 -13.48
N VAL A 133 -12.54 -0.64 -14.42
CA VAL A 133 -11.15 -0.39 -14.78
C VAL A 133 -11.10 0.09 -16.23
N SER A 134 -10.49 1.24 -16.46
CA SER A 134 -10.16 1.77 -17.78
C SER A 134 -8.64 1.74 -18.01
N ASP A 135 -8.20 2.19 -19.17
CA ASP A 135 -6.77 2.32 -19.51
C ASP A 135 -6.02 3.33 -18.62
N THR A 136 -6.74 4.21 -17.92
CA THR A 136 -6.15 5.32 -17.17
C THR A 136 -6.52 5.32 -15.68
N SER A 137 -7.59 4.63 -15.28
CA SER A 137 -8.10 4.72 -13.91
C SER A 137 -8.91 3.52 -13.44
N ILE A 138 -9.07 3.41 -12.12
CA ILE A 138 -10.03 2.54 -11.45
C ILE A 138 -11.10 3.43 -10.82
N THR A 139 -12.37 3.14 -11.08
CA THR A 139 -13.50 3.87 -10.49
C THR A 139 -14.28 2.96 -9.56
N ILE A 140 -14.50 3.42 -8.33
CA ILE A 140 -15.35 2.76 -7.33
C ILE A 140 -16.62 3.62 -7.14
N PRO A 141 -17.80 3.11 -7.50
CA PRO A 141 -19.05 3.88 -7.47
C PRO A 141 -19.42 4.34 -6.05
N LYS A 142 -19.99 5.54 -5.94
CA LYS A 142 -20.54 6.07 -4.69
C LYS A 142 -21.52 5.11 -4.02
N GLU A 143 -22.40 4.49 -4.81
CA GLU A 143 -23.43 3.57 -4.31
C GLU A 143 -22.82 2.35 -3.61
N TYR A 144 -21.64 1.90 -4.07
CA TYR A 144 -20.91 0.83 -3.42
C TYR A 144 -20.19 1.33 -2.15
N LEU A 145 -19.62 2.55 -2.19
CA LEU A 145 -19.00 3.18 -1.03
C LEU A 145 -20.01 3.39 0.12
N ILE A 146 -21.27 3.71 -0.19
CA ILE A 146 -22.37 3.80 0.80
C ILE A 146 -22.54 2.48 1.57
N GLN A 147 -22.46 1.34 0.88
CA GLN A 147 -22.64 0.02 1.51
C GLN A 147 -21.55 -0.29 2.54
N ALA A 148 -20.35 0.29 2.37
CA ALA A 148 -19.24 0.11 3.29
C ALA A 148 -19.32 0.98 4.56
N LYS A 149 -20.24 1.95 4.66
CA LYS A 149 -20.32 2.87 5.82
C LYS A 149 -20.39 2.14 7.17
N ALA A 150 -21.11 1.01 7.23
CA ALA A 150 -21.26 0.23 8.45
C ALA A 150 -19.92 -0.23 9.05
N ILE A 151 -18.98 -0.67 8.21
CA ILE A 151 -17.64 -1.11 8.66
C ILE A 151 -16.68 0.06 8.93
N PHE A 152 -17.14 1.31 8.80
CA PHE A 152 -16.40 2.52 9.13
C PHE A 152 -17.09 3.38 10.21
N ALA A 153 -18.20 2.92 10.81
CA ALA A 153 -18.96 3.70 11.79
C ALA A 153 -18.14 4.19 13.01
N ARG A 154 -17.07 3.46 13.36
CA ARG A 154 -16.15 3.81 14.46
C ARG A 154 -14.77 4.26 14.00
N TRP A 155 -14.58 4.47 12.70
CA TRP A 155 -13.29 4.79 12.08
C TRP A 155 -12.50 5.84 12.86
N ARG A 156 -11.37 5.43 13.44
CA ARG A 156 -10.40 6.27 14.16
C ARG A 156 -11.00 7.18 15.23
N ARG A 157 -12.07 6.73 15.89
CA ARG A 157 -12.67 7.43 17.04
C ARG A 157 -12.13 6.97 18.41
N SER A 158 -10.99 6.27 18.42
CA SER A 158 -10.39 5.65 19.60
C SER A 158 -9.58 6.62 20.45
#